data_AF-A0A2G8STY4-F1
#
_entry.id   AF-A0A2G8STY4-F1
#
_cell.length_a   1.000
_cell.length_b   1.000
_cell.length_c   1.000
_cell.angle_alpha   90.00
_cell.angle_beta   90.00
_cell.angle_gamma   90.00
#
_symmetry.space_group_name_H-M   'P 1'
#
loop_
_entity.id
_entity.type
_entity.pdbx_description
1 polymer ?
#
loop_
_entity_poly.entity_id
_entity_poly.type
_entity_poly.pdbx_seq_one_letter_code
_entity_poly.pdbx_strand_id
1 'polypeptide(L)'
;MSASTDTIAVPSPADFHVHLRQGELAQLVTKHPNLKPPVTNTEQALLYRAQLHAIDPSVEYLMTLYLSPELTPDEIRKAAQAGIVGVKSYPRGVTTNSEGGIESYEAYYPVFAAMEEVGMVLNLHGEVPSAVATNTCVLNAEPAFLPHLRKLHAQFPKLRIVLEHATTRAAVECVKSLGPTVACTITAHHLSLTVDDWAGQAWHFCKPVAKYPDDRAALQEVVKEGHPRFFLGSDSAPHPYESKAAAAPTTACAAGVYTSPILLPLVAHLLESFGALDKLEGFVSGHGRAFYGRRVKEGGERIVLRRASRKVVAIEGYGAGTTHVVPFWAGKEIGWEIEEEPSK
;
A
#
# COMPACT_ATOMS: atom_id res chain seq x y z
N MET A 1 25.66 11.12 -23.81
CA MET A 1 24.23 11.05 -24.10
C MET A 1 23.87 9.57 -24.12
N SER A 2 23.35 9.04 -23.00
CA SER A 2 22.82 7.68 -22.97
C SER A 2 21.59 7.66 -23.86
N ALA A 3 21.51 6.75 -24.82
CA ALA A 3 20.29 6.54 -25.59
C ALA A 3 19.13 6.34 -24.60
N SER A 4 18.12 7.21 -24.64
CA SER A 4 16.92 7.00 -23.84
C SER A 4 16.24 5.76 -24.39
N THR A 5 16.13 4.70 -23.59
CA THR A 5 15.27 3.58 -23.95
C THR A 5 13.83 4.09 -24.00
N ASP A 6 13.20 3.99 -25.18
CA ASP A 6 11.81 4.39 -25.40
C ASP A 6 10.82 3.40 -24.78
N THR A 7 11.30 2.20 -24.42
CA THR A 7 10.52 1.15 -23.76
C THR A 7 11.26 0.55 -22.57
N ILE A 8 10.51 0.06 -21.59
CA ILE A 8 11.00 -0.66 -20.42
C ILE A 8 10.07 -1.84 -20.16
N ALA A 9 10.61 -3.06 -20.16
CA ALA A 9 9.86 -4.24 -19.77
C ALA A 9 10.13 -4.57 -18.31
N VAL A 10 9.10 -4.80 -17.52
CA VAL A 10 9.22 -5.31 -16.14
C VAL A 10 8.53 -6.68 -16.02
N PRO A 11 9.02 -7.61 -15.17
CA PRO A 11 8.27 -8.79 -14.80
C PRO A 11 6.92 -8.38 -14.22
N SER A 12 5.90 -9.25 -14.34
CA SER A 12 4.56 -9.02 -13.78
C SER A 12 4.62 -8.26 -12.45
N PRO A 13 4.14 -7.00 -12.42
CA PRO A 13 4.25 -6.15 -11.24
C PRO A 13 3.39 -6.71 -10.10
N ALA A 14 3.70 -6.34 -8.87
CA ALA A 14 2.95 -6.73 -7.70
C ALA A 14 2.75 -5.51 -6.79
N ASP A 15 1.50 -5.25 -6.44
CA ASP A 15 1.13 -4.24 -5.47
C ASP A 15 0.84 -4.90 -4.12
N PHE A 16 1.72 -4.69 -3.15
CA PHE A 16 1.62 -5.34 -1.84
C PHE A 16 0.72 -4.59 -0.84
N HIS A 17 0.06 -3.50 -1.26
CA HIS A 17 -0.89 -2.78 -0.42
C HIS A 17 -1.92 -2.04 -1.27
N VAL A 18 -3.16 -2.50 -1.23
CA VAL A 18 -4.20 -1.97 -2.12
C VAL A 18 -5.57 -2.03 -1.42
N HIS A 19 -6.45 -1.05 -1.65
CA HIS A 19 -7.84 -1.04 -1.15
C HIS A 19 -8.87 -0.97 -2.28
N LEU A 20 -9.71 -1.98 -2.46
CA LEU A 20 -10.68 -1.98 -3.56
C LEU A 20 -12.07 -2.50 -3.23
N ARG A 21 -12.42 -2.31 -1.95
CA ARG A 21 -13.81 -2.09 -1.52
C ARG A 21 -14.76 -3.28 -1.80
N GLN A 22 -16.07 -3.04 -1.77
CA GLN A 22 -17.13 -4.03 -2.02
C GLN A 22 -18.19 -3.46 -2.98
N GLY A 23 -19.07 -4.34 -3.46
CA GLY A 23 -20.25 -3.97 -4.25
C GLY A 23 -19.90 -3.31 -5.58
N GLU A 24 -20.67 -2.29 -5.97
CA GLU A 24 -20.48 -1.57 -7.24
C GLU A 24 -19.12 -0.86 -7.31
N LEU A 25 -18.63 -0.33 -6.18
CA LEU A 25 -17.31 0.30 -6.15
C LEU A 25 -16.23 -0.76 -6.39
N ALA A 26 -16.35 -1.96 -5.81
CA ALA A 26 -15.48 -3.07 -6.16
C ALA A 26 -15.55 -3.40 -7.66
N GLN A 27 -16.72 -3.54 -8.28
CA GLN A 27 -16.77 -3.80 -9.72
C GLN A 27 -16.04 -2.75 -10.57
N LEU A 28 -16.00 -1.48 -10.11
CA LEU A 28 -15.27 -0.41 -10.77
C LEU A 28 -13.76 -0.43 -10.47
N VAL A 29 -13.37 -0.61 -9.20
CA VAL A 29 -12.00 -0.41 -8.74
C VAL A 29 -11.25 -1.72 -8.56
N THR A 30 -11.98 -2.79 -8.23
CA THR A 30 -11.48 -4.14 -8.08
C THR A 30 -11.11 -4.66 -9.44
N LYS A 31 -9.83 -4.52 -9.70
CA LYS A 31 -8.91 -5.64 -9.63
C LYS A 31 -8.35 -6.05 -8.25
N HIS A 32 -8.83 -5.66 -7.03
CA HIS A 32 -8.38 -6.09 -5.64
C HIS A 32 -9.26 -5.56 -4.42
N PRO A 33 -8.97 -5.79 -3.10
CA PRO A 33 -9.82 -5.31 -1.93
C PRO A 33 -9.45 -4.37 -0.73
N ASN A 34 -10.47 -3.80 -0.02
CA ASN A 34 -10.54 -3.61 1.47
C ASN A 34 -11.96 -3.18 1.97
N LEU A 35 -12.53 -3.88 2.98
CA LEU A 35 -14.01 -4.05 3.16
C LEU A 35 -14.67 -3.46 4.42
N LYS A 36 -16.02 -3.45 4.41
CA LYS A 36 -16.90 -3.25 5.58
C LYS A 36 -18.10 -4.22 5.53
N PRO A 37 -18.19 -5.26 6.38
CA PRO A 37 -17.37 -5.53 7.57
C PRO A 37 -15.94 -6.00 7.23
N PRO A 38 -14.99 -5.90 8.17
CA PRO A 38 -13.63 -6.40 7.98
C PRO A 38 -13.63 -7.93 7.75
N VAL A 39 -12.62 -8.40 7.01
CA VAL A 39 -12.35 -9.83 6.81
C VAL A 39 -11.56 -10.34 8.02
N THR A 40 -12.24 -11.00 8.96
CA THR A 40 -11.63 -11.40 10.25
C THR A 40 -11.33 -12.89 10.34
N ASN A 41 -11.78 -13.69 9.38
CA ASN A 41 -11.55 -15.13 9.37
C ASN A 41 -11.29 -15.69 7.96
N THR A 42 -10.87 -16.95 7.92
CA THR A 42 -10.47 -17.68 6.71
C THR A 42 -11.61 -17.78 5.70
N GLU A 43 -12.82 -18.08 6.14
CA GLU A 43 -13.96 -18.30 5.26
C GLU A 43 -14.35 -17.02 4.52
N GLN A 44 -14.37 -15.89 5.23
CA GLN A 44 -14.60 -14.59 4.64
C GLN A 44 -13.52 -14.23 3.62
N ALA A 45 -12.25 -14.49 3.94
CA ALA A 45 -11.14 -14.22 3.03
C ALA A 45 -11.22 -15.07 1.74
N LEU A 46 -11.60 -16.34 1.85
CA LEU A 46 -11.75 -17.24 0.71
C LEU A 46 -12.96 -16.89 -0.17
N LEU A 47 -14.12 -16.64 0.45
CA LEU A 47 -15.33 -16.19 -0.26
C LEU A 47 -15.02 -14.93 -1.06
N TYR A 48 -14.36 -14.00 -0.40
CA TYR A 48 -14.07 -12.74 -1.03
C TYR A 48 -13.02 -12.87 -2.13
N ARG A 49 -11.95 -13.65 -1.94
CA ARG A 49 -11.01 -14.00 -3.02
C ARG A 49 -11.72 -14.54 -4.26
N ALA A 50 -12.72 -15.40 -4.08
CA ALA A 50 -13.51 -15.94 -5.18
C ALA A 50 -14.33 -14.85 -5.90
N GLN A 51 -14.90 -13.89 -5.18
CA GLN A 51 -15.60 -12.74 -5.77
C GLN A 51 -14.67 -11.87 -6.62
N LEU A 52 -13.45 -11.62 -6.16
CA LEU A 52 -12.46 -10.85 -6.91
C LEU A 52 -12.00 -11.56 -8.18
N HIS A 53 -11.73 -12.86 -8.05
CA HIS A 53 -11.33 -13.69 -9.18
C HIS A 53 -12.45 -13.81 -10.24
N ALA A 54 -13.72 -13.71 -9.83
CA ALA A 54 -14.84 -13.64 -10.76
C ALA A 54 -14.89 -12.31 -11.54
N ILE A 55 -14.34 -11.22 -10.99
CA ILE A 55 -14.25 -9.92 -11.65
C ILE A 55 -13.04 -9.87 -12.59
N ASP A 56 -11.87 -10.31 -12.12
CA ASP A 56 -10.67 -10.40 -12.96
C ASP A 56 -9.85 -11.65 -12.60
N PRO A 57 -9.92 -12.72 -13.42
CA PRO A 57 -9.18 -13.97 -13.20
C PRO A 57 -7.71 -13.88 -13.61
N SER A 58 -7.26 -12.80 -14.26
CA SER A 58 -5.85 -12.65 -14.66
C SER A 58 -4.92 -12.29 -13.49
N VAL A 59 -5.50 -11.94 -12.34
CA VAL A 59 -4.81 -11.40 -11.18
C VAL A 59 -4.69 -12.45 -10.07
N GLU A 60 -3.49 -12.59 -9.50
CA GLU A 60 -3.27 -13.36 -8.28
C GLU A 60 -3.62 -12.50 -7.05
N TYR A 61 -4.64 -12.90 -6.30
CA TYR A 61 -5.08 -12.19 -5.10
C TYR A 61 -4.46 -12.78 -3.83
N LEU A 62 -3.55 -12.03 -3.22
CA LEU A 62 -2.99 -12.35 -1.90
C LEU A 62 -3.88 -11.77 -0.80
N MET A 63 -4.52 -12.65 -0.03
CA MET A 63 -5.48 -12.23 1.00
C MET A 63 -4.79 -12.03 2.35
N THR A 64 -5.35 -11.13 3.15
CA THR A 64 -4.97 -10.88 4.54
C THR A 64 -6.18 -10.95 5.46
N LEU A 65 -5.97 -11.33 6.72
CA LEU A 65 -6.96 -11.12 7.78
C LEU A 65 -6.79 -9.74 8.43
N TYR A 66 -7.85 -9.22 9.03
CA TYR A 66 -7.80 -8.08 9.93
C TYR A 66 -7.43 -8.56 11.34
N LEU A 67 -6.49 -7.86 12.00
CA LEU A 67 -6.12 -8.14 13.39
C LEU A 67 -7.22 -7.63 14.34
N SER A 68 -8.20 -8.49 14.65
CA SER A 68 -9.29 -8.19 15.59
C SER A 68 -9.06 -8.85 16.95
N PRO A 69 -9.70 -8.36 18.04
CA PRO A 69 -9.66 -9.00 19.36
C PRO A 69 -10.06 -10.49 19.38
N GLU A 70 -10.87 -10.93 18.41
CA GLU A 70 -11.36 -12.30 18.30
C GLU A 70 -10.42 -13.23 17.53
N LEU A 71 -9.37 -12.70 16.89
CA LEU A 71 -8.45 -13.50 16.09
C LEU A 71 -7.61 -14.41 17.00
N THR A 72 -7.62 -15.72 16.71
CA THR A 72 -6.96 -16.74 17.54
C THR A 72 -5.76 -17.39 16.83
N PRO A 73 -4.81 -17.98 17.57
CA PRO A 73 -3.73 -18.78 16.99
C PRO A 73 -4.20 -19.91 16.07
N ASP A 74 -5.33 -20.55 16.38
CA ASP A 74 -5.86 -21.64 15.55
C ASP A 74 -6.45 -21.12 14.24
N GLU A 75 -7.09 -19.95 14.26
CA GLU A 75 -7.56 -19.29 13.04
C GLU A 75 -6.37 -18.87 12.15
N ILE A 76 -5.24 -18.46 12.74
CA ILE A 76 -3.99 -18.19 11.99
C ILE A 76 -3.50 -19.46 11.27
N ARG A 77 -3.45 -20.60 11.96
CA ARG A 77 -3.00 -21.87 11.35
C ARG A 77 -3.96 -22.31 10.24
N LYS A 78 -5.28 -22.20 10.46
CA LYS A 78 -6.32 -22.46 9.44
C LYS A 78 -6.14 -21.56 8.21
N ALA A 79 -5.94 -20.27 8.43
CA ALA A 79 -5.74 -19.28 7.38
C ALA A 79 -4.48 -19.56 6.55
N ALA A 80 -3.38 -19.93 7.20
CA ALA A 80 -2.12 -20.26 6.52
C ALA A 80 -2.28 -21.47 5.61
N GLN A 81 -2.95 -22.53 6.08
CA GLN A 81 -3.25 -23.72 5.28
C GLN A 81 -4.14 -23.38 4.07
N ALA A 82 -5.02 -22.38 4.19
CA ALA A 82 -5.86 -21.89 3.09
C ALA A 82 -5.14 -20.94 2.10
N GLY A 83 -3.86 -20.64 2.35
CA GLY A 83 -3.03 -19.78 1.49
C GLY A 83 -3.18 -18.27 1.74
N ILE A 84 -3.77 -17.87 2.88
CA ILE A 84 -3.79 -16.47 3.32
C ILE A 84 -2.37 -16.10 3.76
N VAL A 85 -1.87 -14.94 3.33
CA VAL A 85 -0.43 -14.63 3.42
C VAL A 85 -0.05 -13.81 4.64
N GLY A 86 -1.02 -13.17 5.30
CA GLY A 86 -0.72 -12.28 6.40
C GLY A 86 -1.93 -11.73 7.14
N VAL A 87 -1.63 -10.86 8.10
CA VAL A 87 -2.60 -10.17 8.94
C VAL A 87 -2.27 -8.68 8.94
N LYS A 88 -3.27 -7.84 8.67
CA LYS A 88 -3.17 -6.39 8.68
C LYS A 88 -3.67 -5.82 10.01
N SER A 89 -2.79 -5.06 10.66
CA SER A 89 -3.06 -4.29 11.86
C SER A 89 -3.44 -2.85 11.52
N TYR A 90 -4.53 -2.37 12.11
CA TYR A 90 -4.90 -0.96 12.14
C TYR A 90 -5.01 -0.48 13.60
N PRO A 91 -4.20 0.51 14.01
CA PRO A 91 -4.34 1.16 15.30
C PRO A 91 -5.70 1.85 15.42
N ARG A 92 -6.23 1.98 16.64
CA ARG A 92 -7.58 2.49 16.86
C ARG A 92 -7.74 3.94 16.36
N GLY A 93 -8.67 4.15 15.43
CA GLY A 93 -9.10 5.49 14.99
C GLY A 93 -8.10 6.29 14.16
N VAL A 94 -7.00 5.70 13.68
CA VAL A 94 -5.96 6.44 12.91
C VAL A 94 -6.31 6.60 11.43
N THR A 95 -7.15 5.73 10.88
CA THR A 95 -7.54 5.72 9.45
C THR A 95 -8.98 5.22 9.24
N THR A 96 -9.45 5.19 7.99
CA THR A 96 -10.80 4.76 7.60
C THR A 96 -11.10 3.33 8.08
N ASN A 97 -12.27 3.12 8.71
CA ASN A 97 -12.74 1.84 9.28
C ASN A 97 -11.83 1.25 10.38
N SER A 98 -11.16 2.08 11.18
CA SER A 98 -10.25 1.65 12.26
C SER A 98 -10.80 1.84 13.69
N GLU A 99 -12.10 2.09 13.85
CA GLU A 99 -12.72 2.43 15.14
C GLU A 99 -12.59 1.33 16.22
N GLY A 100 -12.40 0.08 15.79
CA GLY A 100 -12.13 -1.10 16.65
C GLY A 100 -10.65 -1.51 16.74
N GLY A 101 -9.71 -0.64 16.34
CA GLY A 101 -8.29 -0.94 16.27
C GLY A 101 -7.57 -1.12 17.61
N ILE A 102 -6.26 -1.39 17.54
CA ILE A 102 -5.45 -1.93 18.65
C ILE A 102 -4.94 -0.83 19.59
N GLU A 103 -5.03 -1.10 20.91
CA GLU A 103 -4.47 -0.25 21.97
C GLU A 103 -3.14 -0.80 22.53
N SER A 104 -2.97 -2.13 22.57
CA SER A 104 -1.72 -2.79 22.96
C SER A 104 -1.48 -4.03 22.11
N TYR A 105 -0.28 -4.14 21.54
CA TYR A 105 0.15 -5.30 20.77
C TYR A 105 0.40 -6.55 21.63
N GLU A 106 0.64 -6.39 22.94
CA GLU A 106 0.96 -7.51 23.85
C GLU A 106 -0.18 -8.53 23.95
N ALA A 107 -1.43 -8.06 23.89
CA ALA A 107 -2.61 -8.92 23.88
C ALA A 107 -2.63 -9.90 22.69
N TYR A 108 -1.93 -9.56 21.60
CA TYR A 108 -1.89 -10.34 20.36
C TYR A 108 -0.61 -11.19 20.23
N TYR A 109 0.24 -11.24 21.26
CA TYR A 109 1.47 -12.06 21.21
C TYR A 109 1.23 -13.54 20.91
N PRO A 110 0.17 -14.20 21.42
CA PRO A 110 -0.15 -15.57 21.00
C PRO A 110 -0.44 -15.69 19.50
N VAL A 111 -1.12 -14.69 18.92
CA VAL A 111 -1.41 -14.62 17.48
C VAL A 111 -0.11 -14.43 16.69
N PHE A 112 0.77 -13.52 17.13
CA PHE A 112 2.05 -13.27 16.48
C PHE A 112 3.01 -14.46 16.55
N ALA A 113 3.02 -15.20 17.65
CA ALA A 113 3.77 -16.45 17.77
C ALA A 113 3.28 -17.49 16.74
N ALA A 114 1.97 -17.64 16.57
CA ALA A 114 1.41 -18.53 15.55
C ALA A 114 1.72 -18.05 14.13
N MET A 115 1.66 -16.73 13.88
CA MET A 115 2.05 -16.15 12.58
C MET A 115 3.53 -16.41 12.28
N GLU A 116 4.41 -16.28 13.27
CA GLU A 116 5.84 -16.59 13.13
C GLU A 116 6.06 -18.08 12.82
N GLU A 117 5.35 -18.98 13.51
CA GLU A 117 5.40 -20.44 13.31
C GLU A 117 5.05 -20.84 11.88
N VAL A 118 3.96 -20.28 11.33
CA VAL A 118 3.46 -20.61 9.98
C VAL A 118 4.07 -19.72 8.89
N GLY A 119 4.95 -18.78 9.26
CA GLY A 119 5.61 -17.88 8.35
C GLY A 119 4.68 -16.85 7.70
N MET A 120 3.60 -16.40 8.36
CA MET A 120 2.78 -15.29 7.86
C MET A 120 3.48 -13.93 7.96
N VAL A 121 2.95 -12.94 7.23
CA VAL A 121 3.39 -11.54 7.30
C VAL A 121 2.47 -10.73 8.22
N LEU A 122 3.04 -9.93 9.11
CA LEU A 122 2.34 -8.91 9.88
C LEU A 122 2.48 -7.55 9.17
N ASN A 123 1.37 -7.04 8.63
CA ASN A 123 1.31 -5.73 7.98
C ASN A 123 0.87 -4.68 8.99
N LEU A 124 1.65 -3.61 9.18
CA LEU A 124 1.39 -2.59 10.19
C LEU A 124 1.06 -1.25 9.53
N HIS A 125 -0.15 -0.73 9.78
CA HIS A 125 -0.37 0.72 9.69
C HIS A 125 0.33 1.37 10.89
N GLY A 126 1.55 1.85 10.67
CA GLY A 126 2.43 2.26 11.77
C GLY A 126 2.22 3.68 12.27
N GLU A 127 1.03 4.02 12.79
CA GLU A 127 0.75 5.30 13.47
C GLU A 127 0.14 5.06 14.85
N VAL A 128 0.54 5.82 15.86
CA VAL A 128 -0.20 5.83 17.13
C VAL A 128 -1.37 6.83 17.06
N PRO A 129 -2.47 6.62 17.81
CA PRO A 129 -3.56 7.59 17.87
C PRO A 129 -3.09 8.96 18.36
N SER A 130 -3.63 10.02 17.75
CA SER A 130 -3.38 11.40 18.20
C SER A 130 -3.86 11.58 19.64
N ALA A 131 -3.03 12.22 20.47
CA ALA A 131 -3.35 12.49 21.87
C ALA A 131 -2.62 13.75 22.36
N VAL A 132 -3.38 14.66 22.98
CA VAL A 132 -2.84 15.91 23.54
C VAL A 132 -1.86 15.62 24.67
N ALA A 133 -2.15 14.63 25.51
CA ALA A 133 -1.32 14.26 26.67
C ALA A 133 0.10 13.80 26.28
N THR A 134 0.27 13.24 25.08
CA THR A 134 1.56 12.78 24.55
C THR A 134 2.09 13.68 23.44
N ASN A 135 1.47 14.85 23.22
CA ASN A 135 1.79 15.76 22.11
C ASN A 135 1.85 15.05 20.74
N THR A 136 0.95 14.09 20.52
CA THR A 136 0.90 13.29 19.30
C THR A 136 -0.16 13.83 18.35
N CYS A 137 0.22 14.07 17.10
CA CYS A 137 -0.63 14.46 15.99
C CYS A 137 -0.23 13.69 14.71
N VAL A 138 -0.94 13.95 13.60
CA VAL A 138 -0.70 13.26 12.32
C VAL A 138 0.71 13.42 11.75
N LEU A 139 1.48 14.40 12.22
CA LEU A 139 2.86 14.63 11.76
C LEU A 139 3.88 13.73 12.48
N ASN A 140 3.68 13.43 13.76
CA ASN A 140 4.61 12.64 14.57
C ASN A 140 4.06 11.27 15.02
N ALA A 141 2.84 10.91 14.61
CA ALA A 141 2.21 9.62 14.91
C ALA A 141 3.02 8.41 14.40
N GLU A 142 3.62 8.51 13.20
CA GLU A 142 4.45 7.43 12.64
C GLU A 142 5.79 7.28 13.38
N PRO A 143 6.59 8.34 13.61
CA PRO A 143 7.78 8.27 14.47
C PRO A 143 7.49 7.73 15.87
N ALA A 144 6.35 8.12 16.48
CA ALA A 144 5.93 7.63 17.79
C ALA A 144 5.55 6.15 17.80
N PHE A 145 5.23 5.55 16.64
CA PHE A 145 4.96 4.13 16.51
C PHE A 145 6.24 3.27 16.46
N LEU A 146 7.37 3.81 16.01
CA LEU A 146 8.60 3.05 15.76
C LEU A 146 9.13 2.24 16.97
N PRO A 147 8.99 2.68 18.24
CA PRO A 147 9.31 1.84 19.40
C PRO A 147 8.52 0.52 19.44
N HIS A 148 7.26 0.52 19.01
CA HIS A 148 6.45 -0.70 18.92
C HIS A 148 6.98 -1.66 17.85
N LEU A 149 7.37 -1.13 16.68
CA LEU A 149 8.00 -1.94 15.62
C LEU A 149 9.29 -2.60 16.13
N ARG A 150 10.16 -1.84 16.82
CA ARG A 150 11.39 -2.39 17.42
C ARG A 150 11.09 -3.48 18.45
N LYS A 151 10.09 -3.27 19.32
CA LYS A 151 9.67 -4.24 20.33
C LYS A 151 9.11 -5.51 19.71
N LEU A 152 8.26 -5.39 18.69
CA LEU A 152 7.70 -6.54 17.96
C LEU A 152 8.81 -7.36 17.29
N HIS A 153 9.74 -6.71 16.59
CA HIS A 153 10.87 -7.40 15.97
C HIS A 153 11.77 -8.10 16.99
N ALA A 154 12.06 -7.45 18.13
CA ALA A 154 12.87 -8.04 19.19
C ALA A 154 12.20 -9.27 19.81
N GLN A 155 10.87 -9.24 19.97
CA GLN A 155 10.09 -10.32 20.54
C GLN A 155 9.90 -11.49 19.56
N PHE A 156 9.70 -11.19 18.27
CA PHE A 156 9.42 -12.16 17.21
C PHE A 156 10.43 -11.98 16.05
N PRO A 157 11.71 -12.37 16.24
CA PRO A 157 12.77 -12.08 15.29
C PRO A 157 12.61 -12.79 13.94
N LYS A 158 11.83 -13.88 13.87
CA LYS A 158 11.55 -14.63 12.64
C LYS A 158 10.23 -14.21 11.98
N LEU A 159 9.35 -13.50 12.69
CA LEU A 159 8.11 -12.98 12.13
C LEU A 159 8.44 -11.95 11.04
N ARG A 160 7.90 -12.16 9.84
CA ARG A 160 8.00 -11.18 8.76
C ARG A 160 7.06 -10.01 9.06
N ILE A 161 7.59 -8.80 9.13
CA ILE A 161 6.85 -7.58 9.44
C ILE A 161 7.03 -6.60 8.29
N VAL A 162 5.93 -6.01 7.81
CA VAL A 162 5.96 -4.87 6.88
C VAL A 162 5.44 -3.64 7.60
N LEU A 163 6.29 -2.62 7.74
CA LEU A 163 5.83 -1.27 8.05
C LEU A 163 5.23 -0.69 6.77
N GLU A 164 3.92 -0.65 6.69
CA GLU A 164 3.24 -0.23 5.47
C GLU A 164 3.43 1.28 5.22
N HIS A 165 3.39 1.68 3.94
CA HIS A 165 3.28 3.06 3.44
C HIS A 165 4.05 4.08 4.27
N ALA A 166 5.36 3.88 4.45
CA ALA A 166 6.16 4.78 5.28
C ALA A 166 6.17 6.20 4.70
N THR A 167 6.12 7.18 5.60
CA THR A 167 6.03 8.59 5.23
C THR A 167 7.12 9.47 5.82
N THR A 168 8.00 8.91 6.66
CA THR A 168 9.07 9.65 7.35
C THR A 168 10.46 9.09 7.10
N ARG A 169 11.48 9.96 7.17
CA ARG A 169 12.88 9.54 7.23
C ARG A 169 13.13 8.61 8.42
N ALA A 170 12.50 8.89 9.56
CA ALA A 170 12.63 8.07 10.76
C ALA A 170 12.18 6.61 10.53
N ALA A 171 11.10 6.39 9.78
CA ALA A 171 10.64 5.05 9.43
C ALA A 171 11.63 4.32 8.51
N VAL A 172 12.16 5.00 7.50
CA VAL A 172 13.20 4.45 6.59
C VAL A 172 14.42 4.01 7.40
N GLU A 173 14.97 4.88 8.24
CA GLU A 173 16.14 4.57 9.06
C GLU A 173 15.85 3.47 10.09
N CYS A 174 14.65 3.44 10.66
CA CYS A 174 14.24 2.38 11.57
C CYS A 174 14.26 1.01 10.87
N VAL A 175 13.63 0.87 9.70
CA VAL A 175 13.59 -0.39 8.93
C VAL A 175 14.98 -0.82 8.47
N LYS A 176 15.83 0.12 8.06
CA LYS A 176 17.25 -0.17 7.71
C LYS A 176 18.03 -0.72 8.91
N SER A 177 17.76 -0.21 10.12
CA SER A 177 18.42 -0.64 11.36
C SER A 177 17.98 -2.00 11.91
N LEU A 178 16.89 -2.58 11.40
CA LEU A 178 16.31 -3.84 11.88
C LEU A 178 16.74 -5.04 11.03
N GLY A 179 16.43 -6.25 11.51
CA GLY A 179 16.79 -7.50 10.86
C GLY A 179 16.10 -7.73 9.50
N PRO A 180 16.49 -8.79 8.77
CA PRO A 180 16.02 -9.07 7.42
C PRO A 180 14.52 -9.39 7.33
N THR A 181 13.88 -9.68 8.46
CA THR A 181 12.45 -9.96 8.58
C THR A 181 11.58 -8.70 8.63
N VAL A 182 12.19 -7.50 8.64
CA VAL A 182 11.45 -6.23 8.63
C VAL A 182 11.64 -5.51 7.29
N ALA A 183 10.53 -5.25 6.62
CA ALA A 183 10.46 -4.53 5.35
C ALA A 183 9.47 -3.36 5.42
N CYS A 184 9.38 -2.62 4.33
CA CYS A 184 8.53 -1.45 4.22
C CYS A 184 7.97 -1.31 2.80
N THR A 185 6.69 -0.94 2.71
CA THR A 185 6.11 -0.50 1.45
C THR A 185 6.19 1.02 1.31
N ILE A 186 6.38 1.50 0.09
CA ILE A 186 6.34 2.92 -0.25
C ILE A 186 5.31 3.11 -1.36
N THR A 187 4.43 4.11 -1.18
CA THR A 187 3.39 4.44 -2.15
C THR A 187 3.93 5.33 -3.26
N ALA A 188 3.25 5.33 -4.41
CA ALA A 188 3.57 6.28 -5.48
C ALA A 188 3.31 7.73 -5.05
N HIS A 189 2.24 7.98 -4.30
CA HIS A 189 1.85 9.34 -3.94
C HIS A 189 2.79 9.94 -2.87
N HIS A 190 3.33 9.17 -1.92
CA HIS A 190 4.32 9.68 -0.95
C HIS A 190 5.70 9.94 -1.56
N LEU A 191 6.03 9.37 -2.74
CA LEU A 191 7.22 9.76 -3.51
C LEU A 191 7.07 11.15 -4.16
N SER A 192 5.85 11.68 -4.26
CA SER A 192 5.57 12.99 -4.86
C SER A 192 5.15 14.04 -3.82
N LEU A 193 4.30 13.66 -2.87
CA LEU A 193 3.61 14.60 -1.99
C LEU A 193 4.46 15.02 -0.78
N THR A 194 4.18 16.23 -0.32
CA THR A 194 4.58 16.80 0.97
C THR A 194 3.35 17.36 1.69
N VAL A 195 3.54 17.91 2.88
CA VAL A 195 2.49 18.57 3.66
C VAL A 195 1.76 19.66 2.88
N ASP A 196 2.49 20.43 2.06
CA ASP A 196 1.95 21.53 1.27
C ASP A 196 1.00 21.05 0.17
N ASP A 197 1.18 19.81 -0.30
CA ASP A 197 0.39 19.29 -1.41
C ASP A 197 -0.99 18.80 -0.98
N TRP A 198 -1.20 18.47 0.30
CA TRP A 198 -2.51 18.04 0.82
C TRP A 198 -3.17 19.05 1.74
N ALA A 199 -2.43 20.02 2.28
CA ALA A 199 -2.99 21.12 3.05
C ALA A 199 -3.95 21.95 2.17
N GLY A 200 -5.25 21.71 2.32
CA GLY A 200 -6.29 22.35 1.50
C GLY A 200 -6.61 21.63 0.19
N GLN A 201 -5.98 20.47 -0.09
CA GLN A 201 -6.27 19.66 -1.27
C GLN A 201 -6.72 18.25 -0.84
N ALA A 202 -8.04 18.08 -0.72
CA ALA A 202 -8.65 16.86 -0.20
C ALA A 202 -8.25 15.62 -1.02
N TRP A 203 -8.05 15.73 -2.34
CA TRP A 203 -7.65 14.59 -3.18
C TRP A 203 -6.26 14.03 -2.89
N HIS A 204 -5.40 14.79 -2.21
CA HIS A 204 -4.07 14.35 -1.79
C HIS A 204 -4.03 13.94 -0.31
N PHE A 205 -5.11 14.15 0.45
CA PHE A 205 -5.21 13.73 1.84
C PHE A 205 -5.35 12.20 1.95
N CYS A 206 -4.39 11.58 2.62
CA CYS A 206 -4.30 10.15 2.95
C CYS A 206 -3.78 9.95 4.37
N LYS A 207 -3.74 8.70 4.85
CA LYS A 207 -3.11 8.34 6.12
C LYS A 207 -2.14 7.19 5.93
N PRO A 208 -0.89 7.30 6.41
CA PRO A 208 -0.29 8.47 7.06
C PRO A 208 -0.20 9.66 6.08
N VAL A 209 -0.34 10.89 6.60
CA VAL A 209 -0.26 12.08 5.74
C VAL A 209 1.13 12.22 5.14
N ALA A 210 1.26 12.78 3.93
CA ALA A 210 2.58 13.14 3.42
C ALA A 210 3.24 14.21 4.32
N LYS A 211 4.54 14.08 4.56
CA LYS A 211 5.27 14.82 5.61
C LYS A 211 6.13 15.93 5.02
N TYR A 212 7.32 16.16 5.58
CA TYR A 212 8.20 17.24 5.14
C TYR A 212 8.95 16.88 3.85
N PRO A 213 9.49 17.87 3.11
CA PRO A 213 10.35 17.61 1.96
C PRO A 213 11.53 16.68 2.26
N ASP A 214 12.09 16.75 3.46
CA ASP A 214 13.16 15.84 3.92
C ASP A 214 12.70 14.39 4.02
N ASP A 215 11.47 14.16 4.50
CA ASP A 215 10.89 12.83 4.56
C ASP A 215 10.66 12.25 3.16
N ARG A 216 10.10 13.05 2.25
CA ARG A 216 9.94 12.65 0.84
C ARG A 216 11.30 12.32 0.21
N ALA A 217 12.33 13.11 0.49
CA ALA A 217 13.68 12.85 0.01
C ALA A 217 14.21 11.49 0.52
N ALA A 218 14.01 11.17 1.79
CA ALA A 218 14.40 9.86 2.34
C ALA A 218 13.73 8.67 1.65
N LEU A 219 12.44 8.80 1.31
CA LEU A 219 11.70 7.78 0.54
C LEU A 219 12.27 7.62 -0.88
N GLN A 220 12.57 8.73 -1.56
CA GLN A 220 13.19 8.71 -2.89
C GLN A 220 14.61 8.12 -2.86
N GLU A 221 15.41 8.51 -1.87
CA GLU A 221 16.79 8.06 -1.65
C GLU A 221 16.85 6.53 -1.47
N VAL A 222 15.98 5.95 -0.64
CA VAL A 222 16.01 4.50 -0.38
C VAL A 222 15.51 3.68 -1.57
N VAL A 223 14.57 4.22 -2.37
CA VAL A 223 14.18 3.61 -3.65
C VAL A 223 15.33 3.67 -4.65
N LYS A 224 16.03 4.82 -4.73
CA LYS A 224 17.19 5.01 -5.60
C LYS A 224 18.38 4.13 -5.23
N GLU A 225 18.57 3.85 -3.93
CA GLU A 225 19.53 2.87 -3.42
C GLU A 225 19.25 1.45 -3.96
N GLY A 226 17.98 1.15 -4.30
CA GLY A 226 17.55 -0.18 -4.70
C GLY A 226 17.51 -1.15 -3.52
N HIS A 227 17.25 -0.66 -2.31
CA HIS A 227 17.29 -1.48 -1.11
C HIS A 227 16.19 -2.56 -1.14
N PRO A 228 16.53 -3.86 -0.98
CA PRO A 228 15.62 -4.97 -1.30
C PRO A 228 14.44 -5.14 -0.34
N ARG A 229 14.46 -4.45 0.80
CA ARG A 229 13.36 -4.43 1.80
C ARG A 229 12.41 -3.24 1.65
N PHE A 230 12.58 -2.42 0.62
CA PHE A 230 11.64 -1.35 0.25
C PHE A 230 11.05 -1.67 -1.13
N PHE A 231 9.72 -1.78 -1.19
CA PHE A 231 9.01 -2.19 -2.39
C PHE A 231 7.65 -1.51 -2.52
N LEU A 232 7.04 -1.65 -3.69
CA LEU A 232 5.76 -1.01 -3.99
C LEU A 232 4.63 -1.60 -3.14
N GLY A 233 3.94 -0.73 -2.42
CA GLY A 233 2.59 -0.93 -1.93
C GLY A 233 1.85 0.37 -2.16
N SER A 234 0.86 0.38 -3.05
CA SER A 234 0.31 1.63 -3.58
C SER A 234 -0.52 2.40 -2.56
N ASP A 235 -1.10 1.68 -1.59
CA ASP A 235 -2.21 2.15 -0.76
C ASP A 235 -3.28 2.86 -1.61
N SER A 236 -3.54 2.32 -2.81
CA SER A 236 -4.56 2.86 -3.69
C SER A 236 -5.91 2.72 -3.00
N ALA A 237 -6.46 3.86 -2.58
CA ALA A 237 -7.61 3.95 -1.71
C ALA A 237 -8.71 4.80 -2.37
N PRO A 238 -9.48 4.22 -3.30
CA PRO A 238 -10.57 4.90 -3.98
C PRO A 238 -11.66 5.27 -2.99
N HIS A 239 -12.13 6.51 -3.10
CA HIS A 239 -13.29 7.04 -2.39
C HIS A 239 -14.17 7.76 -3.39
N PRO A 240 -15.51 7.62 -3.28
CA PRO A 240 -16.43 8.39 -4.11
C PRO A 240 -16.10 9.89 -4.04
N TYR A 241 -16.28 10.58 -5.15
CA TYR A 241 -15.98 12.00 -5.32
C TYR A 241 -16.56 12.83 -4.17
N GLU A 242 -17.82 12.60 -3.82
CA GLU A 242 -18.51 13.31 -2.75
C GLU A 242 -17.84 13.13 -1.38
N SER A 243 -17.30 11.94 -1.09
CA SER A 243 -16.57 11.67 0.16
C SER A 243 -15.22 12.40 0.23
N LYS A 244 -14.63 12.76 -0.91
CA LYS A 244 -13.42 13.60 -0.99
C LYS A 244 -13.79 15.09 -0.96
N ALA A 245 -14.85 15.49 -1.67
CA ALA A 245 -15.28 16.87 -1.80
C ALA A 245 -16.00 17.43 -0.55
N ALA A 246 -16.61 16.58 0.26
CA ALA A 246 -17.40 16.99 1.42
C ALA A 246 -16.53 17.24 2.66
N ALA A 247 -15.87 18.40 2.71
CA ALA A 247 -15.41 18.98 3.96
C ALA A 247 -16.53 19.89 4.51
N ALA A 248 -17.15 19.48 5.62
CA ALA A 248 -18.15 20.25 6.35
C ALA A 248 -17.70 20.44 7.80
N PRO A 249 -18.25 21.39 8.57
CA PRO A 249 -17.86 21.62 9.97
C PRO A 249 -17.93 20.37 10.87
N THR A 250 -18.75 19.38 10.51
CA THR A 250 -18.96 18.14 11.26
C THR A 250 -18.44 16.88 10.54
N THR A 251 -17.94 17.01 9.32
CA THR A 251 -17.55 15.87 8.48
C THR A 251 -16.22 16.16 7.80
N ALA A 252 -15.21 15.38 8.13
CA ALA A 252 -13.92 15.42 7.45
C ALA A 252 -13.99 14.72 6.09
N CYS A 253 -13.15 15.13 5.15
CA CYS A 253 -12.98 14.40 3.90
C CYS A 253 -12.34 13.01 4.15
N ALA A 254 -12.65 12.06 3.27
CA ALA A 254 -12.09 10.72 3.35
C ALA A 254 -10.57 10.72 3.06
N ALA A 255 -9.82 10.02 3.92
CA ALA A 255 -8.39 9.79 3.72
C ALA A 255 -8.17 8.65 2.71
N GLY A 256 -7.47 8.94 1.62
CA GLY A 256 -7.09 7.95 0.61
C GLY A 256 -6.79 8.61 -0.73
N VAL A 257 -5.82 8.05 -1.45
CA VAL A 257 -5.39 8.51 -2.77
C VAL A 257 -5.56 7.36 -3.76
N TYR A 258 -6.23 7.60 -4.90
CA TYR A 258 -6.51 6.57 -5.88
C TYR A 258 -5.44 6.54 -6.98
N THR A 259 -4.69 5.45 -7.09
CA THR A 259 -3.59 5.32 -8.06
C THR A 259 -3.71 4.11 -8.98
N SER A 260 -4.56 3.13 -8.68
CA SER A 260 -4.61 1.83 -9.39
C SER A 260 -4.61 1.92 -10.92
N PRO A 261 -5.42 2.79 -11.57
CA PRO A 261 -5.52 2.82 -13.04
C PRO A 261 -4.25 3.27 -13.75
N ILE A 262 -3.37 3.98 -13.03
CA ILE A 262 -2.16 4.60 -13.58
C ILE A 262 -0.91 4.18 -12.82
N LEU A 263 -0.99 3.19 -11.92
CA LEU A 263 0.03 2.94 -10.90
C LEU A 263 1.41 2.68 -11.52
N LEU A 264 1.52 1.70 -12.42
CA LEU A 264 2.80 1.34 -13.03
C LEU A 264 3.39 2.50 -13.88
N PRO A 265 2.63 3.14 -14.79
CA PRO A 265 3.06 4.37 -15.47
C PRO A 265 3.49 5.50 -14.52
N LEU A 266 2.76 5.71 -13.42
CA LEU A 266 3.03 6.76 -12.45
C LEU A 266 4.33 6.49 -11.70
N VAL A 267 4.56 5.25 -11.28
CA VAL A 267 5.82 4.87 -10.62
C VAL A 267 6.99 5.06 -11.57
N ALA A 268 6.89 4.65 -12.83
CA ALA A 268 7.95 4.88 -13.82
C ALA A 268 8.24 6.37 -14.03
N HIS A 269 7.19 7.20 -14.17
CA HIS A 269 7.31 8.65 -14.28
C HIS A 269 8.01 9.28 -13.06
N LEU A 270 7.61 8.88 -11.86
CA LEU A 270 8.20 9.40 -10.62
C LEU A 270 9.65 8.96 -10.46
N LEU A 271 9.96 7.66 -10.63
CA LEU A 271 11.34 7.15 -10.52
C LEU A 271 12.28 7.84 -11.53
N GLU A 272 11.80 8.10 -12.75
CA GLU A 272 12.56 8.87 -13.72
C GLU A 272 12.88 10.29 -13.23
N SER A 273 11.92 10.98 -12.63
CA SER A 273 12.08 12.37 -12.16
C SER A 273 13.19 12.58 -11.12
N PHE A 274 13.56 11.53 -10.36
CA PHE A 274 14.66 11.57 -9.38
C PHE A 274 15.84 10.64 -9.74
N GLY A 275 15.84 10.10 -10.96
CA GLY A 275 16.95 9.32 -11.52
C GLY A 275 17.11 7.93 -10.90
N ALA A 276 16.01 7.20 -10.74
CA ALA A 276 15.94 5.84 -10.21
C ALA A 276 15.15 4.88 -11.13
N LEU A 277 14.97 5.22 -12.41
CA LEU A 277 14.21 4.41 -13.36
C LEU A 277 14.79 3.00 -13.54
N ASP A 278 16.11 2.84 -13.37
CA ASP A 278 16.82 1.55 -13.36
C ASP A 278 16.43 0.65 -12.17
N LYS A 279 15.77 1.20 -11.15
CA LYS A 279 15.28 0.46 -9.97
C LYS A 279 13.84 -0.04 -10.13
N LEU A 280 13.16 0.32 -11.21
CA LEU A 280 11.74 0.04 -11.42
C LEU A 280 11.41 -1.45 -11.23
N GLU A 281 12.13 -2.36 -11.90
CA GLU A 281 11.90 -3.81 -11.84
C GLU A 281 11.97 -4.38 -10.41
N GLY A 282 12.98 -3.97 -9.64
CA GLY A 282 13.14 -4.38 -8.25
C GLY A 282 12.00 -3.85 -7.37
N PHE A 283 11.70 -2.57 -7.50
CA PHE A 283 10.71 -1.87 -6.66
C PHE A 283 9.27 -2.35 -6.91
N VAL A 284 8.85 -2.55 -8.17
CA VAL A 284 7.46 -2.90 -8.52
C VAL A 284 7.19 -4.40 -8.59
N SER A 285 8.22 -5.25 -8.44
CA SER A 285 8.05 -6.70 -8.56
C SER A 285 9.01 -7.47 -7.64
N GLY A 286 10.31 -7.42 -7.94
CA GLY A 286 11.28 -8.38 -7.37
C GLY A 286 11.38 -8.37 -5.85
N HIS A 287 11.49 -7.20 -5.24
CA HIS A 287 11.74 -7.02 -3.81
C HIS A 287 10.60 -7.56 -2.95
N GLY A 288 9.36 -7.12 -3.20
CA GLY A 288 8.20 -7.59 -2.45
C GLY A 288 7.91 -9.07 -2.68
N ARG A 289 8.05 -9.56 -3.92
CA ARG A 289 7.90 -10.99 -4.23
C ARG A 289 8.90 -11.85 -3.47
N ALA A 290 10.15 -11.40 -3.34
CA ALA A 290 11.14 -12.08 -2.52
C ALA A 290 10.74 -12.09 -1.05
N PHE A 291 10.30 -10.94 -0.50
CA PHE A 291 9.88 -10.83 0.89
C PHE A 291 8.67 -11.70 1.23
N TYR A 292 7.68 -11.80 0.33
CA TYR A 292 6.48 -12.63 0.50
C TYR A 292 6.67 -14.10 0.11
N GLY A 293 7.81 -14.48 -0.50
CA GLY A 293 8.05 -15.85 -0.97
C GLY A 293 7.22 -16.22 -2.20
N ARG A 294 6.97 -15.25 -3.09
CA ARG A 294 6.16 -15.34 -4.32
C ARG A 294 6.99 -14.97 -5.56
N ARG A 295 8.16 -15.60 -5.72
CA ARG A 295 9.10 -15.32 -6.82
C ARG A 295 8.42 -15.47 -8.19
N VAL A 296 8.79 -14.59 -9.13
CA VAL A 296 8.36 -14.69 -10.52
C VAL A 296 8.88 -16.02 -11.10
N LYS A 297 8.04 -16.73 -11.85
CA LYS A 297 8.45 -17.92 -12.59
C LYS A 297 9.42 -17.51 -13.70
N GLU A 298 10.46 -18.31 -13.95
CA GLU A 298 11.31 -18.10 -15.13
C GLU A 298 10.46 -18.11 -16.41
N GLY A 299 10.69 -17.13 -17.30
CA GLY A 299 9.88 -16.94 -18.50
C GLY A 299 8.46 -16.42 -18.26
N GLY A 300 8.16 -15.92 -17.06
CA GLY A 300 6.86 -15.33 -16.73
C GLY A 300 6.53 -14.07 -17.56
N GLU A 301 5.25 -13.72 -17.57
CA GLU A 301 4.72 -12.53 -18.26
C GLU A 301 5.47 -11.26 -17.86
N ARG A 302 5.73 -10.41 -18.85
CA ARG A 302 6.34 -9.10 -18.68
C ARG A 302 5.38 -8.03 -19.20
N ILE A 303 5.28 -6.93 -18.46
CA ILE A 303 4.55 -5.75 -18.88
C ILE A 303 5.54 -4.77 -19.50
N VAL A 304 5.24 -4.30 -20.71
CA VAL A 304 6.05 -3.31 -21.40
C VAL A 304 5.44 -1.93 -21.18
N LEU A 305 6.27 -1.01 -20.70
CA LEU A 305 5.99 0.42 -20.68
C LEU A 305 6.67 1.07 -21.87
N ARG A 306 6.01 2.04 -22.50
CA ARG A 306 6.60 2.92 -23.50
C ARG A 306 6.49 4.37 -23.07
N ARG A 307 7.40 5.21 -23.55
CA ARG A 307 7.31 6.66 -23.34
C ARG A 307 6.02 7.20 -23.95
N ALA A 308 5.36 8.06 -23.19
CA ALA A 308 4.17 8.76 -23.61
C ALA A 308 4.49 10.24 -23.80
N SER A 309 4.18 10.80 -24.96
CA SER A 309 4.35 12.23 -25.24
C SER A 309 3.02 12.94 -25.05
N ARG A 310 2.97 13.94 -24.15
CA ARG A 310 1.78 14.78 -23.87
C ARG A 310 0.54 13.99 -23.42
N LYS A 311 0.72 12.80 -22.84
CA LYS A 311 -0.41 12.06 -22.25
C LYS A 311 -0.80 12.73 -20.95
N VAL A 312 -2.05 13.16 -20.85
CA VAL A 312 -2.63 13.76 -19.65
C VAL A 312 -3.57 12.76 -18.99
N VAL A 313 -3.49 12.63 -17.68
CA VAL A 313 -4.44 11.79 -16.93
C VAL A 313 -5.79 12.50 -16.86
N ALA A 314 -6.85 11.78 -17.23
CA ALA A 314 -8.24 12.21 -17.19
C ALA A 314 -8.62 12.91 -15.88
N ILE A 315 -9.27 14.08 -15.97
CA ILE A 315 -9.76 14.86 -14.82
C ILE A 315 -11.13 14.35 -14.37
N GLU A 316 -11.93 13.89 -15.33
CA GLU A 316 -13.24 13.31 -15.14
C GLU A 316 -13.21 12.01 -14.34
N GLY A 317 -12.05 11.39 -14.14
CA GLY A 317 -11.92 10.19 -13.32
C GLY A 317 -12.61 8.97 -13.93
N TYR A 318 -13.09 8.07 -13.06
CA TYR A 318 -13.65 6.77 -13.44
C TYR A 318 -15.00 6.56 -12.75
N GLY A 319 -15.92 5.86 -13.42
CA GLY A 319 -17.26 5.58 -12.90
C GLY A 319 -18.22 6.76 -12.98
N ALA A 320 -19.40 6.61 -12.40
CA ALA A 320 -20.45 7.64 -12.39
C ALA A 320 -21.27 7.58 -11.09
N GLY A 321 -21.94 8.68 -10.74
CA GLY A 321 -22.78 8.78 -9.55
C GLY A 321 -22.00 8.43 -8.27
N THR A 322 -22.53 7.51 -7.47
CA THR A 322 -21.96 7.08 -6.17
C THR A 322 -20.65 6.30 -6.30
N THR A 323 -20.25 5.88 -7.50
CA THR A 323 -18.98 5.18 -7.76
C THR A 323 -17.93 6.06 -8.41
N HIS A 324 -18.23 7.34 -8.67
CA HIS A 324 -17.31 8.25 -9.33
C HIS A 324 -16.04 8.48 -8.49
N VAL A 325 -14.86 8.18 -9.02
CA VAL A 325 -13.56 8.32 -8.34
C VAL A 325 -12.55 9.06 -9.22
N VAL A 326 -11.68 9.89 -8.62
CA VAL A 326 -10.69 10.70 -9.36
C VAL A 326 -9.28 10.22 -9.02
N PRO A 327 -8.42 9.94 -10.02
CA PRO A 327 -7.06 9.48 -9.79
C PRO A 327 -6.13 10.60 -9.29
N PHE A 328 -5.06 10.23 -8.59
CA PHE A 328 -4.07 11.12 -8.00
C PHE A 328 -3.46 12.15 -8.98
N TRP A 329 -3.17 11.71 -10.20
CA TRP A 329 -2.44 12.51 -11.20
C TRP A 329 -3.35 13.24 -12.19
N ALA A 330 -4.65 13.33 -11.88
CA ALA A 330 -5.67 13.98 -12.72
C ALA A 330 -5.23 15.37 -13.21
N GLY A 331 -5.36 15.61 -14.51
CA GLY A 331 -5.02 16.86 -15.18
C GLY A 331 -3.53 17.11 -15.40
N LYS A 332 -2.65 16.20 -14.95
CA LYS A 332 -1.19 16.31 -15.14
C LYS A 332 -0.70 15.38 -16.25
N GLU A 333 0.39 15.79 -16.88
CA GLU A 333 1.10 14.95 -17.85
C GLU A 333 1.78 13.75 -17.15
N ILE A 334 1.74 12.60 -17.81
CA ILE A 334 2.42 11.36 -17.38
C ILE A 334 3.32 10.87 -18.51
N GLY A 335 4.59 10.61 -18.18
CA GLY A 335 5.64 10.36 -19.19
C GLY A 335 5.71 8.91 -19.71
N TRP A 336 4.90 8.01 -19.16
CA TRP A 336 4.90 6.59 -19.48
C TRP A 336 3.48 6.07 -19.66
N GLU A 337 3.34 5.00 -20.43
CA GLU A 337 2.10 4.24 -20.53
C GLU A 337 2.39 2.76 -20.76
N ILE A 338 1.46 1.90 -20.35
CA ILE A 338 1.52 0.48 -20.65
C ILE A 338 1.26 0.32 -22.15
N GLU A 339 2.13 -0.42 -22.82
CA GLU A 339 1.93 -0.82 -24.21
C GLU A 339 0.81 -1.87 -24.24
N GLU A 340 -0.29 -1.54 -24.93
CA GLU A 340 -1.37 -2.50 -25.15
C GLU A 340 -0.87 -3.56 -26.13
N GLU A 341 -1.02 -4.85 -25.79
CA GLU A 341 -0.84 -5.89 -26.80
C GLU A 341 -1.86 -5.66 -27.92
N PRO A 342 -1.47 -5.73 -29.20
CA PRO A 342 -2.42 -5.62 -30.29
C PRO A 342 -3.50 -6.68 -30.08
N SER A 343 -4.75 -6.22 -30.01
CA SER A 343 -5.93 -7.06 -29.86
C SER A 343 -5.88 -8.18 -30.90
N LYS A 344 -5.83 -9.43 -30.43
CA LYS A 344 -5.92 -10.63 -31.27
C LYS A 344 -7.31 -10.82 -31.84
#